data_AF-A0A497J358-F1
#
_entry.id   AF-A0A497J358-F1
#
_cell.length_a   1.000
_cell.length_b   1.000
_cell.length_c   1.000
_cell.angle_alpha   90.00
_cell.angle_beta   90.00
_cell.angle_gamma   90.00
#
_symmetry.space_group_name_H-M   'P 1'
#
loop_
_entity.id
_entity.type
_entity.pdbx_description
1 polymer ?
#
loop_
_entity_poly.entity_id
_entity_poly.type
_entity_poly.pdbx_seq_one_letter_code
_entity_poly.pdbx_strand_id
1 'polypeptide(L)'
;MEELRKILSDLKSVEGVTGIILISPEGLAMASELPEAVDPDLFSATAVTVYAACEKTMIGIDFGKPSMISIEADEGKIFLVNCGEGILGVLSDNRVNLGLLRIMLSKTSKKVMDMLSGVLGEGLKEKQEEEIEEESKEEEEEGTEEEEGGYQPPEYGPAGF
;
A
#
# COMPACT_ATOMS: atom_id res chain seq x y z
N MET A 1 -0.95 3.33 -12.18
CA MET A 1 0.52 3.09 -12.27
C MET A 1 1.28 4.15 -13.06
N GLU A 2 0.80 4.61 -14.22
CA GLU A 2 1.45 5.67 -15.03
C GLU A 2 1.68 6.97 -14.21
N GLU A 3 0.68 7.39 -13.45
CA GLU A 3 0.72 8.60 -12.63
C GLU A 3 1.74 8.50 -11.48
N LEU A 4 1.86 7.32 -10.84
CA LEU A 4 2.87 7.05 -9.82
C LEU A 4 4.28 7.21 -10.40
N ARG A 5 4.54 6.63 -11.58
CA ARG A 5 5.84 6.78 -12.26
C ARG A 5 6.17 8.24 -12.54
N LYS A 6 5.18 9.04 -12.97
CA LYS A 6 5.36 10.48 -13.18
C LYS A 6 5.72 11.23 -11.90
N ILE A 7 5.02 10.95 -10.80
CA ILE A 7 5.31 11.55 -9.48
C ILE A 7 6.74 11.23 -9.02
N LEU A 8 7.19 9.99 -9.21
CA LEU A 8 8.55 9.57 -8.86
C LEU A 8 9.60 10.19 -9.79
N SER A 9 9.29 10.30 -11.09
CA SER A 9 10.18 10.93 -12.09
C SER A 9 10.47 12.41 -11.78
N ASP A 10 9.47 13.17 -11.33
CA ASP A 10 9.66 14.57 -10.91
C ASP A 10 10.71 14.67 -9.79
N LEU A 11 10.66 13.78 -8.80
CA LEU A 11 11.64 13.76 -7.69
C LEU A 11 13.01 13.26 -8.15
N LYS A 12 13.04 12.28 -9.05
CA LYS A 12 14.26 11.74 -9.65
C LYS A 12 15.03 12.79 -10.47
N SER A 13 14.33 13.79 -11.02
CA SER A 13 14.94 14.89 -11.78
C SER A 13 15.79 15.87 -10.95
N VAL A 14 15.71 15.80 -9.62
CA VAL A 14 16.52 16.65 -8.73
C VAL A 14 18.01 16.29 -8.88
N GLU A 15 18.84 17.28 -9.17
CA GLU A 15 20.28 17.09 -9.32
C GLU A 15 20.89 16.46 -8.06
N GLY A 16 21.65 15.38 -8.26
CA GLY A 16 22.23 14.58 -7.18
C GLY A 16 21.37 13.41 -6.70
N VAL A 17 20.10 13.27 -7.14
CA VAL A 17 19.28 12.08 -6.86
C VAL A 17 19.68 10.92 -7.76
N THR A 18 20.20 9.85 -7.17
CA THR A 18 20.74 8.68 -7.87
C THR A 18 19.76 7.52 -7.91
N GLY A 19 18.77 7.47 -7.01
CA GLY A 19 17.73 6.44 -7.05
C GLY A 19 16.47 6.84 -6.29
N ILE A 20 15.36 6.21 -6.65
CA ILE A 20 14.07 6.37 -5.97
C ILE A 20 13.34 5.03 -5.91
N ILE A 21 12.64 4.77 -4.82
CA ILE A 21 11.83 3.56 -4.64
C ILE A 21 10.65 3.85 -3.72
N LEU A 22 9.48 3.29 -4.06
CA LEU A 22 8.32 3.24 -3.18
C LEU A 22 8.15 1.79 -2.70
N ILE A 23 8.05 1.61 -1.39
CA ILE A 23 8.08 0.32 -0.72
C ILE A 23 6.78 0.12 0.05
N SER A 24 6.16 -1.05 -0.05
CA SER A 24 4.97 -1.41 0.71
C SER A 24 5.29 -1.68 2.19
N PRO A 25 4.29 -1.72 3.10
CA PRO A 25 4.50 -2.04 4.51
C PRO A 25 5.16 -3.41 4.73
N GLU A 26 4.99 -4.35 3.80
CA GLU A 26 5.54 -5.71 3.83
C GLU A 26 7.01 -5.76 3.35
N GLY A 27 7.58 -4.64 2.89
CA GLY A 27 8.96 -4.59 2.38
C GLY A 27 9.10 -5.00 0.93
N LEU A 28 8.05 -4.83 0.11
CA LEU A 28 8.09 -5.10 -1.32
C LEU A 28 8.15 -3.80 -2.13
N ALA A 29 8.94 -3.80 -3.21
CA ALA A 29 9.04 -2.65 -4.11
C ALA A 29 7.74 -2.50 -4.93
N MET A 30 7.00 -1.41 -4.72
CA MET A 30 5.81 -1.06 -5.53
C MET A 30 6.22 -0.40 -6.84
N ALA A 31 7.28 0.40 -6.81
CA ALA A 31 7.89 1.05 -7.97
C ALA A 31 9.32 1.46 -7.63
N SER A 32 10.24 1.33 -8.58
CA SER A 32 11.64 1.72 -8.37
C SER A 32 12.29 2.23 -9.65
N GLU A 33 13.24 3.15 -9.46
CA GLU A 33 14.25 3.53 -10.43
C GLU A 33 15.55 3.71 -9.65
N LEU A 34 16.29 2.60 -9.52
CA LEU A 34 17.50 2.48 -8.70
C LEU A 34 18.74 2.25 -9.60
N PRO A 35 19.95 2.59 -9.12
CA PRO A 35 21.18 2.18 -9.78
C PRO A 35 21.27 0.65 -9.91
N GLU A 36 21.86 0.13 -10.99
CA GLU A 36 21.98 -1.32 -11.23
C GLU A 36 22.68 -2.09 -10.09
N ALA A 37 23.56 -1.41 -9.35
CA ALA A 37 24.28 -1.99 -8.23
C ALA A 37 23.41 -2.18 -6.96
N VAL A 38 22.20 -1.63 -6.93
CA VAL A 38 21.30 -1.69 -5.77
C VAL A 38 20.21 -2.71 -6.03
N ASP A 39 20.21 -3.78 -5.24
CA ASP A 39 19.14 -4.78 -5.21
C ASP A 39 17.86 -4.16 -4.59
N PRO A 40 16.76 -4.04 -5.36
CA PRO A 40 15.52 -3.46 -4.86
C PRO A 40 14.89 -4.26 -3.71
N ASP A 41 14.99 -5.59 -3.72
CA ASP A 41 14.34 -6.44 -2.71
C ASP A 41 15.08 -6.33 -1.38
N LEU A 42 16.41 -6.39 -1.43
CA LEU A 42 17.26 -6.17 -0.27
C LEU A 42 17.07 -4.75 0.29
N PHE A 43 17.07 -3.73 -0.57
CA PHE A 43 16.87 -2.35 -0.14
C PHE A 43 15.49 -2.16 0.50
N SER A 44 14.44 -2.75 -0.07
CA SER A 44 13.07 -2.61 0.43
C SER A 44 12.91 -3.21 1.83
N ALA A 45 13.35 -4.46 2.03
CA ALA A 45 13.26 -5.13 3.32
C ALA A 45 14.05 -4.40 4.41
N THR A 46 15.26 -3.94 4.09
CA THR A 46 16.10 -3.21 5.05
C THR A 46 15.55 -1.83 5.38
N ALA A 47 15.04 -1.09 4.40
CA ALA A 47 14.45 0.23 4.61
C ALA A 47 13.22 0.19 5.54
N VAL A 48 12.32 -0.78 5.37
CA VAL A 48 11.18 -0.98 6.30
C VAL A 48 11.67 -1.25 7.71
N THR A 49 12.67 -2.12 7.85
CA THR A 49 13.25 -2.47 9.15
C THR A 49 13.87 -1.25 9.84
N VAL A 50 14.65 -0.45 9.11
CA VAL A 50 15.25 0.79 9.61
C VAL A 50 14.17 1.78 10.05
N TYR A 51 13.16 1.98 9.20
CA TYR A 51 12.07 2.90 9.52
C TYR A 51 11.34 2.48 10.80
N ALA A 52 10.96 1.20 10.91
CA ALA A 52 10.27 0.65 12.07
C ALA A 52 11.10 0.79 13.35
N ALA A 53 12.41 0.54 13.28
CA ALA A 53 13.31 0.73 14.41
C ALA A 53 13.35 2.20 14.87
N CYS A 54 13.52 3.14 13.93
CA CYS A 54 13.52 4.57 14.24
C CYS A 54 12.18 5.04 14.81
N GLU A 55 11.05 4.62 14.23
CA GLU A 55 9.72 4.95 14.72
C GLU A 55 9.51 4.43 16.14
N LYS A 56 9.87 3.17 16.41
CA LYS A 56 9.79 2.58 17.75
C LYS A 56 10.64 3.35 18.76
N THR A 57 11.86 3.74 18.39
CA THR A 57 12.72 4.56 19.25
C THR A 57 12.07 5.90 19.57
N MET A 58 11.56 6.62 18.56
CA MET A 58 10.98 7.95 18.76
C MET A 58 9.69 7.92 19.59
N ILE A 59 8.82 6.94 19.35
CA ILE A 59 7.62 6.73 20.18
C ILE A 59 8.02 6.40 21.62
N GLY A 60 9.03 5.55 21.82
CA GLY A 60 9.47 5.13 23.15
C GLY A 60 10.03 6.25 24.03
N ILE A 61 10.36 7.41 23.46
CA ILE A 61 10.83 8.61 24.17
C ILE A 61 9.89 9.81 24.04
N ASP A 62 8.63 9.58 23.64
CA ASP A 62 7.60 10.61 23.45
C ASP A 62 8.00 11.72 22.44
N PHE A 63 8.81 11.39 21.44
CA PHE A 63 9.29 12.33 20.43
C PHE A 63 8.46 12.31 19.13
N GLY A 64 7.32 11.61 19.15
CA GLY A 64 6.41 11.47 18.01
C GLY A 64 6.94 10.52 16.93
N LYS A 65 6.53 10.74 15.67
CA LYS A 65 6.91 9.91 14.52
C LYS A 65 8.02 10.56 13.68
N PRO A 66 8.87 9.79 12.99
CA PRO A 66 9.84 10.34 12.06
C PRO A 66 9.14 11.12 10.94
N SER A 67 9.51 12.39 10.75
CA SER A 67 9.08 13.16 9.56
C SER A 67 9.89 12.78 8.32
N MET A 68 11.17 12.46 8.52
CA MET A 68 12.12 11.99 7.53
C MET A 68 13.28 11.35 8.27
N ILE A 69 13.75 10.20 7.79
CA ILE A 69 15.01 9.59 8.21
C ILE A 69 16.05 9.91 7.14
N SER A 70 17.23 10.38 7.57
CA SER A 70 18.37 10.65 6.69
C SER A 70 19.56 9.84 7.16
N ILE A 71 20.15 9.06 6.26
CA ILE A 71 21.31 8.23 6.52
C ILE A 71 22.44 8.75 5.64
N GLU A 72 23.55 9.15 6.25
CA GLU A 72 24.76 9.58 5.54
C GLU A 72 25.72 8.40 5.42
N ALA A 73 26.30 8.24 4.24
CA ALA A 73 27.27 7.20 3.92
C ALA A 73 28.42 7.80 3.11
N ASP A 74 29.51 7.05 2.98
CA ASP A 74 30.73 7.50 2.30
C ASP A 74 30.46 7.92 0.84
N GLU A 75 29.58 7.20 0.14
CA GLU A 75 29.28 7.41 -1.28
C GLU A 75 28.00 8.21 -1.55
N GLY A 76 27.26 8.60 -0.52
CA GLY A 76 25.97 9.26 -0.72
C GLY A 76 25.08 9.31 0.51
N LYS A 77 23.79 9.54 0.27
CA LYS A 77 22.79 9.63 1.33
C LYS A 77 21.51 8.90 0.95
N ILE A 78 20.86 8.32 1.97
CA ILE A 78 19.55 7.68 1.85
C ILE A 78 18.53 8.48 2.66
N PHE A 79 17.37 8.73 2.07
CA PHE A 79 16.23 9.37 2.74
C PHE A 79 15.04 8.43 2.73
N LEU A 80 14.38 8.26 3.88
CA LEU A 80 13.14 7.49 4.01
C LEU A 80 12.03 8.38 4.55
N VAL A 81 10.88 8.38 3.88
CA VAL A 81 9.69 9.16 4.25
C VAL A 81 8.45 8.28 4.19
N ASN A 82 7.69 8.20 5.27
CA ASN A 82 6.41 7.50 5.28
C ASN A 82 5.37 8.28 4.48
N CYS A 83 4.64 7.55 3.63
CA CYS A 83 3.60 8.05 2.74
C CYS A 83 2.24 7.42 3.08
N GLY A 84 2.02 7.08 4.35
CA GLY A 84 0.87 6.32 4.84
C GLY A 84 1.07 4.83 4.60
N GLU A 85 0.67 4.38 3.43
CA GLU A 85 0.58 2.97 3.01
C GLU A 85 1.87 2.48 2.33
N GLY A 86 2.98 3.14 2.64
CA GLY A 86 4.28 2.81 2.08
C GLY A 86 5.37 3.79 2.51
N ILE A 87 6.62 3.43 2.22
CA ILE A 87 7.82 4.21 2.50
C ILE A 87 8.44 4.62 1.17
N LEU A 88 8.62 5.92 0.99
CA LEU A 88 9.39 6.50 -0.11
C LEU A 88 10.86 6.57 0.27
N GLY A 89 11.69 5.82 -0.46
CA GLY A 89 13.14 5.83 -0.38
C GLY A 89 13.78 6.65 -1.49
N VAL A 90 14.80 7.43 -1.15
CA VAL A 90 15.63 8.18 -2.12
C VAL A 90 17.09 7.95 -1.84
N LEU A 91 17.86 7.65 -2.88
CA LEU A 91 19.32 7.60 -2.87
C LEU A 91 19.85 8.86 -3.56
N SER A 92 20.95 9.40 -3.05
CA SER A 92 21.59 10.58 -3.62
C SER A 92 23.10 10.53 -3.47
N ASP A 93 23.80 11.31 -4.30
CA ASP A 93 25.23 11.55 -4.12
C ASP A 93 25.50 12.57 -3.00
N ASN A 94 26.78 12.80 -2.70
CA ASN A 94 27.16 13.71 -1.63
C ASN A 94 26.94 15.20 -1.92
N ARG A 95 26.64 15.58 -3.16
CA ARG A 95 26.53 16.96 -3.64
C ARG A 95 25.07 17.43 -3.74
N VAL A 96 24.11 16.55 -3.47
CA VAL A 96 22.69 16.87 -3.53
C VAL A 96 22.34 18.10 -2.69
N ASN A 97 21.50 18.99 -3.24
CA ASN A 97 20.99 20.13 -2.50
C ASN A 97 19.94 19.67 -1.48
N LEU A 98 20.33 19.52 -0.22
CA LEU A 98 19.47 19.03 0.86
C LEU A 98 18.20 19.85 1.06
N GLY A 99 18.29 21.18 0.91
CA GLY A 99 17.13 22.07 1.06
C GLY A 99 16.09 21.83 -0.03
N LEU A 100 16.53 21.80 -1.29
CA LEU A 100 15.66 21.51 -2.43
C LEU A 100 15.10 20.09 -2.36
N LEU A 101 15.94 19.11 -2.05
CA LEU A 101 15.52 17.72 -1.92
C LEU A 101 14.44 17.56 -0.86
N ARG A 102 14.58 18.21 0.30
CA ARG A 102 13.56 18.16 1.37
C ARG A 102 12.22 18.75 0.94
N ILE A 103 12.23 19.86 0.19
CA ILE A 103 11.01 20.45 -0.38
C ILE A 103 10.35 19.48 -1.37
N MET A 104 11.15 18.87 -2.25
CA MET A 104 10.65 17.93 -3.25
C MET A 104 10.11 16.65 -2.60
N LEU A 105 10.84 16.08 -1.64
CA LEU A 105 10.40 14.93 -0.85
C LEU A 105 9.06 15.20 -0.16
N SER A 106 8.89 16.35 0.50
CA SER A 106 7.63 16.70 1.16
C SER A 106 6.45 16.83 0.18
N LYS A 107 6.68 17.39 -1.02
CA LYS A 107 5.64 17.49 -2.04
C LYS A 107 5.30 16.12 -2.62
N THR A 108 6.32 15.32 -2.94
CA THR A 108 6.17 14.00 -3.55
C THR A 108 5.53 13.01 -2.58
N SER A 109 5.95 12.97 -1.32
CA SER A 109 5.36 12.07 -0.32
C SER A 109 3.87 12.34 -0.11
N LYS A 110 3.46 13.61 -0.11
CA LYS A 110 2.05 13.98 -0.03
C LYS A 110 1.26 13.48 -1.24
N LYS A 111 1.76 13.70 -2.47
CA LYS A 111 1.11 13.20 -3.69
C LYS A 111 0.98 11.67 -3.69
N VAL A 112 2.04 10.98 -3.24
CA VAL A 112 2.04 9.51 -3.13
C VAL A 112 1.01 9.06 -2.09
N MET A 113 0.97 9.69 -0.92
CA MET A 113 -0.01 9.39 0.13
C MET A 113 -1.44 9.56 -0.37
N ASP A 114 -1.75 10.69 -1.01
CA ASP A 114 -3.06 10.97 -1.58
C ASP A 114 -3.46 9.88 -2.59
N MET A 115 -2.54 9.51 -3.50
CA MET A 115 -2.75 8.45 -4.48
C MET A 115 -3.00 7.09 -3.85
N LEU A 116 -2.16 6.67 -2.89
CA LEU A 116 -2.31 5.36 -2.24
C LEU A 116 -3.61 5.25 -1.43
N SER A 117 -4.00 6.33 -0.75
CA SER A 117 -5.27 6.38 0.00
C SER A 117 -6.50 6.29 -0.92
N GLY A 118 -6.43 6.85 -2.12
CA GLY A 118 -7.49 6.76 -3.13
C GLY A 118 -7.66 5.34 -3.66
N VAL A 119 -6.56 4.65 -3.94
CA VAL A 119 -6.56 3.27 -4.47
C VAL A 119 -7.14 2.27 -3.45
N LEU A 120 -6.80 2.40 -2.17
CA LEU A 120 -7.38 1.55 -1.12
C LEU A 120 -8.87 1.83 -0.90
N GLY A 121 -9.30 3.08 -1.06
CA GLY A 121 -10.71 3.45 -1.00
C GLY A 121 -11.55 2.82 -2.12
N GLU A 122 -10.96 2.58 -3.29
CA GLU A 122 -11.60 1.88 -4.42
C GLU A 122 -11.62 0.36 -4.19
N GLY A 123 -10.49 -0.25 -3.80
CA GLY A 123 -10.43 -1.69 -3.55
C GLY A 123 -11.27 -2.18 -2.36
N LEU A 124 -11.52 -1.32 -1.35
CA LEU A 124 -12.45 -1.62 -0.25
C LEU A 124 -13.92 -1.56 -0.66
N LYS A 125 -14.25 -0.79 -1.71
CA LYS A 125 -15.62 -0.73 -2.26
C LYS A 125 -15.89 -1.94 -3.15
N GLU A 126 -14.94 -2.28 -4.03
CA GLU A 126 -15.05 -3.46 -4.88
C GLU A 126 -15.22 -4.74 -4.04
N LYS A 127 -14.44 -4.90 -2.96
CA LYS A 127 -14.60 -6.05 -2.04
C LYS A 127 -15.94 -6.11 -1.32
N GLN A 128 -16.49 -4.96 -0.91
CA GLN A 128 -17.83 -4.92 -0.29
C GLN A 128 -18.93 -5.23 -1.32
N GLU A 129 -18.78 -4.78 -2.57
CA GLU A 129 -19.72 -5.09 -3.65
C GLU A 129 -19.67 -6.58 -4.03
N GLU A 130 -18.48 -7.20 -4.05
CA GLU A 130 -18.30 -8.65 -4.28
C GLU A 130 -18.90 -9.50 -3.14
N GLU A 131 -18.66 -9.14 -1.86
CA GLU A 131 -19.25 -9.85 -0.71
C GLU A 131 -20.80 -9.77 -0.71
N ILE A 132 -21.37 -8.62 -1.08
CA ILE A 132 -22.83 -8.44 -1.20
C ILE A 132 -23.41 -9.28 -2.35
N GLU A 133 -22.69 -9.39 -3.48
CA GLU A 133 -23.10 -10.24 -4.61
C GLU A 133 -22.99 -11.74 -4.33
N GLU A 134 -22.09 -12.17 -3.45
CA GLU A 134 -21.98 -13.57 -3.02
C GLU A 134 -23.09 -13.94 -2.03
N GLU A 135 -23.34 -13.13 -1.00
CA GLU A 135 -24.42 -13.36 -0.02
C GLU A 135 -25.81 -13.42 -0.71
N SER A 136 -26.05 -12.55 -1.69
CA SER A 136 -27.33 -12.52 -2.43
C SER A 136 -27.56 -13.74 -3.33
N LYS A 137 -26.49 -14.39 -3.82
CA LYS A 137 -26.61 -15.64 -4.59
C LYS A 137 -26.86 -16.85 -3.69
N GLU A 138 -26.27 -16.87 -2.50
CA GLU A 138 -26.50 -17.92 -1.51
C GLU A 138 -27.96 -17.90 -0.99
N GLU A 139 -28.52 -16.71 -0.75
CA GLU A 139 -29.93 -16.56 -0.34
C GLU A 139 -30.92 -16.99 -1.45
N GLU A 140 -30.61 -16.73 -2.72
CA GLU A 140 -31.44 -17.20 -3.84
C GLU A 140 -31.39 -18.73 -4.00
N GLU A 141 -30.23 -19.37 -3.81
CA GLU A 141 -30.10 -20.83 -3.85
C GLU A 141 -30.86 -21.50 -2.69
N GLU A 142 -30.72 -21.02 -1.44
CA GLU A 142 -31.45 -21.55 -0.27
C GLU A 142 -32.98 -21.39 -0.40
N GLY A 143 -33.45 -20.27 -0.96
CA GLY A 143 -34.87 -20.03 -1.19
C GLY A 143 -35.52 -20.97 -2.22
N THR A 144 -34.74 -21.49 -3.17
CA THR A 144 -35.25 -22.46 -4.16
C THR A 144 -35.36 -23.89 -3.62
N GLU A 145 -34.55 -24.25 -2.61
CA GLU A 145 -34.62 -25.59 -2.00
C GLU A 145 -35.82 -25.75 -1.04
N GLU A 146 -36.31 -24.67 -0.44
CA GLU A 146 -37.47 -24.73 0.47
C GLU A 146 -38.83 -24.86 -0.26
N GLU A 147 -38.96 -24.40 -1.51
CA GLU A 147 -40.22 -24.48 -2.27
C GLU A 147 -40.51 -25.87 -2.88
N GLU A 148 -39.51 -26.76 -3.03
CA GLU A 148 -39.74 -28.13 -3.51
C GLU A 148 -40.31 -29.09 -2.45
N GLY A 149 -40.36 -28.65 -1.18
CA GLY A 149 -40.94 -29.37 -0.05
C GLY A 149 -42.48 -29.27 0.07
N GLY A 150 -43.21 -29.29 -1.04
CA GLY A 150 -44.68 -29.21 -1.04
C GLY A 150 -45.32 -30.38 -0.28
N TYR A 151 -46.07 -30.08 0.79
CA TYR A 151 -46.85 -31.08 1.53
C TYR A 151 -47.88 -31.75 0.61
N GLN A 152 -47.68 -33.03 0.28
CA GLN A 152 -48.72 -33.85 -0.32
C GLN A 152 -49.69 -34.30 0.78
N PRO A 153 -50.96 -33.84 0.79
CA PRO A 153 -51.93 -34.32 1.75
C PRO A 153 -52.19 -35.82 1.52
N PRO A 154 -52.32 -36.62 2.59
CA PRO A 154 -52.58 -38.05 2.46
C PRO A 154 -53.91 -38.32 1.75
N GLU A 155 -53.90 -39.22 0.77
CA GLU A 155 -55.10 -39.65 0.07
C GLU A 155 -56.03 -40.41 1.05
N TYR A 156 -57.21 -39.84 1.31
CA TYR A 156 -58.27 -40.56 2.00
C TYR A 156 -58.93 -41.54 1.03
N GLY A 157 -58.65 -42.84 1.22
CA GLY A 157 -59.37 -43.91 0.54
C GLY A 157 -60.87 -43.86 0.86
N PRO A 158 -61.75 -44.32 -0.06
CA PRO A 158 -63.18 -44.17 0.10
C PRO A 158 -63.68 -44.92 1.35
N ALA A 159 -64.56 -44.28 2.11
CA ALA A 159 -65.23 -44.86 3.26
C ALA A 159 -65.99 -46.12 2.83
N GLY A 160 -65.61 -47.27 3.40
CA GLY A 160 -66.26 -48.55 3.15
C GLY A 160 -67.72 -48.55 3.60
N PHE A 161 -68.58 -49.13 2.77
CA PHE A 161 -69.97 -49.51 3.06
C PHE A 161 -70.03 -50.78 3.92
#